data_AF-A0A942RSE3-F1
#
_entry.id   AF-A0A942RSE3-F1
#
_cell.length_a   1.000
_cell.length_b   1.000
_cell.length_c   1.000
_cell.angle_alpha   90.00
_cell.angle_beta   90.00
_cell.angle_gamma   90.00
#
_symmetry.space_group_name_H-M   'P 1'
#
loop_
_entity.id
_entity.type
_entity.pdbx_description
1 polymer ?
#
loop_
_entity_poly.entity_id
_entity_poly.type
_entity_poly.pdbx_seq_one_letter_code
_entity_poly.pdbx_strand_id
1 'polypeptide(L)'
;MKINKILLIPFLFLLIISCDSGIEPKPEPDFEQISGFKGSVTFSGEWPDSIKRTHIVIFKNPLLQASDFVVTNLRFISNEIPFGILTYNFSSLDSAVIPPAPGPFEPGEYAYVAVAHQATENLSLARRDWFVSGVYYSNGNTSTPGIMLVPEDRMVENININCDFNNPPPQPPGGN
;
A
#
# COMPACT_ATOMS: atom_id res chain seq x y z
N MET A 1 -80.65 -28.53 -15.78
CA MET A 1 -80.27 -28.84 -14.39
C MET A 1 -78.78 -28.52 -14.22
N LYS A 2 -78.43 -27.88 -13.11
CA LYS A 2 -77.22 -27.08 -12.80
C LYS A 2 -75.87 -27.68 -13.24
N ILE A 3 -75.08 -26.91 -14.00
CA ILE A 3 -73.62 -27.05 -14.12
C ILE A 3 -72.99 -26.10 -13.08
N ASN A 4 -72.36 -26.65 -12.05
CA ASN A 4 -71.50 -25.89 -11.13
C ASN A 4 -70.21 -26.67 -10.92
N LYS A 5 -69.14 -26.36 -11.64
CA LYS A 5 -67.73 -26.58 -11.24
C LYS A 5 -66.78 -25.72 -12.09
N ILE A 6 -66.82 -24.40 -11.95
CA ILE A 6 -65.71 -23.55 -12.40
C ILE A 6 -65.55 -22.43 -11.38
N LEU A 7 -64.67 -22.62 -10.40
CA LEU A 7 -63.91 -21.52 -9.81
C LEU A 7 -62.80 -22.06 -8.89
N LEU A 8 -61.66 -22.45 -9.45
CA LEU A 8 -60.43 -22.54 -8.65
C LEU A 8 -59.16 -22.48 -9.52
N ILE A 9 -59.13 -21.59 -10.51
CA ILE A 9 -57.95 -21.40 -11.37
C ILE A 9 -57.74 -19.89 -11.68
N PRO A 10 -57.58 -19.03 -10.65
CA PRO A 10 -56.72 -17.87 -10.89
C PRO A 10 -55.71 -17.60 -9.77
N PHE A 11 -55.55 -18.49 -8.78
CA PHE A 11 -54.58 -18.29 -7.69
C PHE A 11 -53.20 -18.90 -7.98
N LEU A 12 -53.10 -19.82 -8.94
CA LEU A 12 -51.85 -20.55 -9.22
C LEU A 12 -50.88 -19.76 -10.13
N PHE A 13 -51.32 -18.70 -10.79
CA PHE A 13 -50.48 -17.89 -11.69
C PHE A 13 -49.70 -16.77 -10.98
N LEU A 14 -49.97 -16.51 -9.70
CA LEU A 14 -49.33 -15.44 -8.92
C LEU A 14 -48.02 -15.85 -8.22
N LEU A 15 -47.61 -17.13 -8.31
CA LEU A 15 -46.41 -17.64 -7.63
C LEU A 15 -45.17 -17.77 -8.52
N ILE A 16 -45.26 -17.48 -9.82
CA ILE A 16 -44.13 -17.60 -10.77
C ILE A 16 -43.39 -16.28 -11.05
N ILE A 17 -43.70 -15.21 -10.30
CA ILE A 17 -42.92 -13.97 -10.33
C ILE A 17 -41.89 -14.03 -9.19
N SER A 18 -41.04 -15.06 -9.16
CA SER A 18 -39.86 -15.05 -8.30
C SER A 18 -38.83 -14.12 -8.92
N CYS A 19 -38.51 -13.05 -8.19
CA CYS A 19 -37.44 -12.11 -8.51
C CYS A 19 -36.09 -12.86 -8.47
N ASP A 20 -35.60 -13.26 -9.65
CA ASP A 20 -34.37 -14.04 -9.83
C ASP A 20 -33.13 -13.13 -9.79
N SER A 21 -32.94 -12.43 -8.67
CA SER A 21 -31.79 -11.54 -8.45
C SER A 21 -31.39 -11.54 -6.97
N GLY A 22 -31.39 -12.74 -6.38
CA GLY A 22 -30.90 -12.95 -5.02
C GLY A 22 -29.38 -12.92 -4.98
N ILE A 23 -28.82 -11.83 -4.46
CA ILE A 23 -27.44 -11.68 -3.94
C ILE A 23 -26.40 -12.48 -4.73
N GLU A 24 -26.29 -12.20 -6.03
CA GLU A 24 -25.12 -12.64 -6.78
C GLU A 24 -23.89 -11.96 -6.13
N PRO A 25 -22.85 -12.72 -5.72
CA PRO A 25 -21.61 -12.12 -5.26
C PRO A 25 -21.15 -11.15 -6.36
N LYS A 26 -20.88 -9.90 -6.00
CA LYS A 26 -20.29 -8.96 -6.96
C LYS A 26 -19.06 -9.66 -7.56
N PRO A 27 -18.90 -9.65 -8.90
CA PRO A 27 -17.75 -10.27 -9.53
C PRO A 27 -16.49 -9.82 -8.80
N GLU A 28 -15.67 -10.78 -8.40
CA GLU A 28 -14.39 -10.49 -7.76
C GLU A 28 -13.62 -9.53 -8.69
N PRO A 29 -13.06 -8.43 -8.17
CA PRO A 29 -12.30 -7.51 -9.00
C PRO A 29 -11.20 -8.30 -9.69
N ASP A 30 -11.16 -8.20 -11.01
CA ASP A 30 -10.14 -8.87 -11.82
C ASP A 30 -8.78 -8.35 -11.35
N PHE A 31 -8.03 -9.15 -10.58
CA PHE A 31 -6.75 -8.74 -9.98
C PHE A 31 -5.72 -8.34 -11.06
N GLU A 32 -5.99 -8.68 -12.32
CA GLU A 32 -5.21 -8.24 -13.48
C GLU A 32 -5.41 -6.77 -13.85
N GLN A 33 -6.39 -6.05 -13.28
CA GLN A 33 -6.70 -4.65 -13.59
C GLN A 33 -6.57 -3.72 -12.37
N ILE A 34 -5.66 -4.03 -11.45
CA ILE A 34 -5.44 -3.20 -10.25
C ILE A 34 -4.03 -2.60 -10.31
N SER A 35 -3.97 -1.26 -10.34
CA SER A 35 -2.71 -0.53 -10.16
C SER A 35 -2.20 -0.64 -8.74
N GLY A 36 -0.92 -0.96 -8.59
CA GLY A 36 -0.29 -1.03 -7.28
C GLY A 36 1.12 -1.56 -7.32
N PHE A 37 1.67 -1.81 -6.14
CA PHE A 37 3.00 -2.39 -5.99
C PHE A 37 3.04 -3.36 -4.82
N LYS A 38 3.93 -4.35 -4.88
CA LYS A 38 4.24 -5.25 -3.77
C LYS A 38 5.71 -5.63 -3.75
N GLY A 39 6.19 -6.00 -2.58
CA GLY A 39 7.57 -6.41 -2.42
C GLY A 39 7.91 -6.84 -1.01
N SER A 40 9.20 -6.74 -0.69
CA SER A 40 9.73 -7.17 0.59
C SER A 40 10.77 -6.20 1.13
N VAL A 41 10.82 -6.09 2.44
CA VAL A 41 11.91 -5.43 3.17
C VAL A 41 12.73 -6.52 3.85
N THR A 42 14.05 -6.45 3.73
CA THR A 42 14.98 -7.30 4.50
C THR A 42 15.81 -6.43 5.43
N PHE A 43 15.91 -6.83 6.69
CA PHE A 43 16.68 -6.12 7.72
C PHE A 43 17.94 -6.90 8.07
N SER A 44 19.04 -6.17 8.24
CA SER A 44 20.35 -6.71 8.62
C SER A 44 21.05 -5.76 9.60
N GLY A 45 21.89 -6.34 10.45
CA GLY A 45 22.46 -5.64 11.60
C GLY A 45 21.55 -5.67 12.84
N GLU A 46 22.03 -5.10 13.93
CA GLU A 46 21.26 -4.95 15.17
C GLU A 46 20.32 -3.76 15.03
N TRP A 47 19.06 -3.95 15.42
CA TRP A 47 18.08 -2.86 15.42
C TRP A 47 18.44 -1.85 16.51
N PRO A 48 18.59 -0.55 16.19
CA PRO A 48 18.82 0.46 17.21
C PRO A 48 17.65 0.58 18.19
N ASP A 49 17.93 0.57 19.50
CA ASP A 49 16.93 0.77 20.57
C ASP A 49 16.18 2.11 20.49
N SER A 50 16.76 3.08 19.75
CA SER A 50 16.13 4.37 19.48
C SER A 50 14.94 4.29 18.53
N ILE A 51 14.76 3.19 17.79
CA ILE A 51 13.62 3.01 16.89
C ILE A 51 12.36 2.74 17.70
N LYS A 52 11.36 3.62 17.53
CA LYS A 52 10.01 3.43 18.07
C LYS A 52 9.02 2.99 17.02
N ARG A 53 9.22 3.42 15.76
CA ARG A 53 8.31 3.14 14.64
C ARG A 53 9.09 2.93 13.36
N THR A 54 8.59 2.06 12.51
CA THR A 54 9.18 1.75 11.20
C THR A 54 8.08 1.69 10.15
N HIS A 55 8.27 2.38 9.03
CA HIS A 55 7.30 2.43 7.94
C HIS A 55 8.00 2.39 6.59
N ILE A 56 7.30 1.87 5.59
CA ILE A 56 7.62 2.17 4.19
C ILE A 56 7.00 3.53 3.87
N VAL A 57 7.82 4.43 3.34
CA VAL A 57 7.42 5.78 2.95
C VAL A 57 7.70 5.99 1.47
N ILE A 58 6.76 6.65 0.78
CA ILE A 58 6.89 6.94 -0.65
C ILE A 58 6.61 8.40 -0.94
N PHE A 59 7.52 9.03 -1.67
CA PHE A 59 7.38 10.38 -2.18
C PHE A 59 7.29 10.37 -3.71
N LYS A 60 6.43 11.24 -4.25
CA LYS A 60 6.26 11.40 -5.70
C LYS A 60 7.53 11.97 -6.33
N ASN A 61 8.04 13.06 -5.77
CA ASN A 61 9.22 13.78 -6.24
C ASN A 61 10.46 13.50 -5.36
N PRO A 62 11.68 13.68 -5.89
CA PRO A 62 12.92 13.55 -5.11
C PRO A 62 12.97 14.46 -3.89
N LEU A 63 13.73 14.04 -2.86
CA LEU A 63 13.96 14.82 -1.64
C LEU A 63 15.34 15.51 -1.71
N LEU A 64 15.41 16.67 -2.37
CA LEU A 64 16.65 17.42 -2.62
C LEU A 64 16.95 18.46 -1.54
N GLN A 65 15.94 18.85 -0.76
CA GLN A 65 16.02 19.82 0.34
C GLN A 65 15.00 19.46 1.42
N ALA A 66 15.17 20.02 2.63
CA ALA A 66 14.31 19.71 3.77
C ALA A 66 12.82 20.03 3.51
N SER A 67 12.54 21.06 2.71
CA SER A 67 11.19 21.49 2.32
C SER A 67 10.49 20.55 1.34
N ASP A 68 11.16 19.55 0.79
CA ASP A 68 10.53 18.55 -0.09
C ASP A 68 9.81 17.46 0.72
N PHE A 69 10.08 17.37 2.02
CA PHE A 69 9.38 16.50 2.96
C PHE A 69 8.07 17.17 3.40
N VAL A 70 7.10 17.17 2.51
CA VAL A 70 5.78 17.78 2.71
C VAL A 70 4.67 16.80 2.36
N VAL A 71 3.51 16.97 2.99
CA VAL A 71 2.33 16.10 2.80
C VAL A 71 1.89 16.02 1.34
N THR A 72 2.07 17.10 0.56
CA THR A 72 1.74 17.12 -0.87
C THR A 72 2.71 16.33 -1.74
N ASN A 73 3.90 15.99 -1.25
CA ASN A 73 4.88 15.13 -1.92
C ASN A 73 4.81 13.68 -1.43
N LEU A 74 4.43 13.47 -0.17
CA LEU A 74 4.19 12.17 0.44
C LEU A 74 2.96 11.50 -0.18
N ARG A 75 3.09 10.23 -0.56
CA ARG A 75 2.04 9.44 -1.24
C ARG A 75 1.69 8.16 -0.52
N PHE A 76 2.62 7.62 0.26
CA PHE A 76 2.38 6.40 1.00
C PHE A 76 3.11 6.41 2.35
N ILE A 77 2.43 5.96 3.39
CA ILE A 77 3.02 5.53 4.66
C ILE A 77 2.35 4.21 5.01
N SER A 78 3.10 3.10 4.99
CA SER A 78 2.56 1.78 5.37
C SER A 78 2.09 1.78 6.82
N ASN A 79 1.34 0.75 7.20
CA ASN A 79 1.25 0.38 8.61
C ASN A 79 2.64 0.10 9.20
N GLU A 80 2.73 0.14 10.52
CA GLU A 80 3.98 -0.06 11.23
C GLU A 80 4.53 -1.47 10.96
N ILE A 81 5.81 -1.51 10.58
CA ILE A 81 6.58 -2.74 10.45
C ILE A 81 7.01 -3.17 11.86
N PRO A 82 6.71 -4.40 12.30
CA PRO A 82 7.09 -4.88 13.63
C PRO A 82 8.60 -4.81 13.88
N PHE A 83 8.98 -4.38 15.08
CA PHE A 83 10.38 -4.32 15.50
C PHE A 83 11.04 -5.70 15.55
N GLY A 84 12.33 -5.78 15.18
CA GLY A 84 13.15 -6.97 15.36
C GLY A 84 12.91 -8.10 14.36
N ILE A 85 12.10 -7.88 13.33
CA ILE A 85 11.89 -8.86 12.27
C ILE A 85 13.03 -8.83 11.25
N LEU A 86 13.24 -9.96 10.56
CA LEU A 86 14.24 -10.08 9.51
C LEU A 86 13.69 -9.73 8.13
N THR A 87 12.44 -10.09 7.85
CA THR A 87 11.80 -9.86 6.56
C THR A 87 10.35 -9.42 6.75
N TYR A 88 9.89 -8.49 5.92
CA TYR A 88 8.52 -8.00 5.89
C TYR A 88 8.01 -7.93 4.46
N ASN A 89 6.89 -8.60 4.17
CA ASN A 89 6.22 -8.48 2.87
C ASN A 89 5.13 -7.41 2.95
N PHE A 90 4.99 -6.64 1.88
CA PHE A 90 4.01 -5.54 1.82
C PHE A 90 3.35 -5.44 0.46
N SER A 91 2.13 -4.91 0.44
CA SER A 91 1.39 -4.52 -0.75
C SER A 91 0.78 -3.14 -0.58
N SER A 92 0.72 -2.36 -1.67
CA SER A 92 -0.02 -1.09 -1.69
C SER A 92 -1.53 -1.28 -1.56
N LEU A 93 -2.02 -2.51 -1.75
CA LEU A 93 -3.44 -2.87 -1.58
C LEU A 93 -3.83 -3.14 -0.13
N ASP A 94 -2.83 -3.30 0.75
CA ASP A 94 -3.07 -3.43 2.19
C ASP A 94 -3.52 -2.10 2.79
N SER A 95 -4.06 -2.14 4.02
CA SER A 95 -4.28 -0.89 4.74
C SER A 95 -2.95 -0.20 5.03
N ALA A 96 -2.97 1.13 5.02
CA ALA A 96 -1.82 1.97 5.26
C ALA A 96 -2.24 3.13 6.18
N VAL A 97 -1.26 3.89 6.67
CA VAL A 97 -1.57 5.15 7.35
C VAL A 97 -1.95 6.22 6.32
N ILE A 98 -1.25 6.22 5.18
CA ILE A 98 -1.53 7.06 4.02
C ILE A 98 -1.40 6.19 2.76
N PRO A 99 -2.44 6.11 1.91
CA PRO A 99 -3.83 6.44 2.21
C PRO A 99 -4.43 5.50 3.27
N PRO A 100 -5.35 5.96 4.14
CA PRO A 100 -5.91 5.14 5.22
C PRO A 100 -6.84 4.01 4.75
N ALA A 101 -7.37 4.12 3.53
CA ALA A 101 -8.22 3.09 2.95
C ALA A 101 -7.38 2.14 2.07
N PRO A 102 -7.56 0.80 2.21
CA PRO A 102 -6.97 -0.15 1.29
C PRO A 102 -7.57 0.02 -0.11
N GLY A 103 -6.78 -0.21 -1.15
CA GLY A 103 -7.26 -0.11 -2.52
C GLY A 103 -6.14 0.08 -3.55
N PRO A 104 -6.51 0.31 -4.81
CA PRO A 104 -5.55 0.59 -5.87
C PRO A 104 -4.67 1.80 -5.52
N PHE A 105 -3.41 1.75 -5.94
CA PHE A 105 -2.49 2.87 -5.81
C PHE A 105 -2.50 3.70 -7.09
N GLU A 106 -2.34 5.03 -6.95
CA GLU A 106 -2.36 5.95 -8.09
C GLU A 106 -1.26 5.56 -9.10
N PRO A 107 -1.59 5.38 -10.39
CA PRO A 107 -0.58 5.21 -11.43
C PRO A 107 0.36 6.41 -11.52
N GLY A 108 1.64 6.16 -11.76
CA GLY A 108 2.63 7.21 -11.95
C GLY A 108 4.03 6.82 -11.53
N GLU A 109 4.90 7.83 -11.51
CA GLU A 109 6.30 7.71 -11.11
C GLU A 109 6.50 8.21 -9.68
N TYR A 110 7.24 7.43 -8.90
CA TYR A 110 7.56 7.70 -7.51
C TYR A 110 9.07 7.66 -7.32
N ALA A 111 9.65 8.84 -7.12
CA ALA A 111 11.08 9.03 -7.14
C ALA A 111 11.81 8.59 -5.87
N TYR A 112 11.08 8.34 -4.78
CA TYR A 112 11.70 7.93 -3.52
C TYR A 112 10.81 6.96 -2.77
N VAL A 113 11.22 5.69 -2.78
CA VAL A 113 10.59 4.59 -2.03
C VAL A 113 11.61 4.11 -0.99
N ALA A 114 11.27 4.21 0.28
CA ALA A 114 12.22 3.98 1.36
C ALA A 114 11.59 3.34 2.58
N VAL A 115 12.43 2.72 3.41
CA VAL A 115 12.09 2.30 4.77
C VAL A 115 12.67 3.31 5.72
N ALA A 116 11.80 3.94 6.50
CA ALA A 116 12.15 5.02 7.40
C ALA A 116 11.63 4.75 8.81
N HIS A 117 12.39 5.25 9.77
CA HIS A 117 12.19 5.02 11.20
C HIS A 117 11.99 6.34 11.93
N GLN A 118 11.29 6.27 13.05
CA GLN A 118 11.15 7.39 13.98
C GLN A 118 11.55 6.99 15.39
N ALA A 119 12.10 7.95 16.12
CA ALA A 119 12.37 7.83 17.56
C ALA A 119 11.20 8.34 18.43
N THR A 120 10.11 8.79 17.80
CA THR A 120 8.95 9.34 18.49
C THR A 120 7.90 8.26 18.75
N GLU A 121 7.30 8.30 19.94
CA GLU A 121 6.21 7.39 20.33
C GLU A 121 4.96 7.59 19.47
N ASN A 122 4.74 8.76 18.89
CA ASN A 122 3.63 9.02 17.96
C ASN A 122 4.19 9.26 16.55
N LEU A 123 3.38 8.95 15.53
CA LEU A 123 3.70 9.27 14.14
C LEU A 123 3.89 10.78 13.99
N SER A 124 5.09 11.19 13.58
CA SER A 124 5.40 12.58 13.25
C SER A 124 5.51 12.76 11.74
N LEU A 125 5.01 13.87 11.20
CA LEU A 125 5.19 14.26 9.80
C LEU A 125 6.34 15.27 9.61
N ALA A 126 7.10 15.58 10.67
CA ALA A 126 8.25 16.48 10.58
C ALA A 126 9.50 15.72 10.13
N ARG A 127 10.17 16.19 9.06
CA ARG A 127 11.38 15.57 8.50
C ARG A 127 12.41 15.17 9.56
N ARG A 128 12.70 16.05 10.53
CA ARG A 128 13.74 15.86 11.55
C ARG A 128 13.56 14.58 12.40
N ASP A 129 12.34 14.06 12.48
CA ASP A 129 12.01 12.90 13.32
C ASP A 129 12.20 11.57 12.57
N TRP A 130 12.60 11.62 11.30
CA TRP A 130 12.78 10.45 10.45
C TRP A 130 14.25 10.21 10.13
N PHE A 131 14.63 8.95 10.05
CA PHE A 131 15.87 8.51 9.41
C PHE A 131 15.62 7.28 8.55
N VAL A 132 16.44 7.08 7.52
CA VAL A 132 16.23 6.06 6.48
C VAL A 132 17.27 4.95 6.64
N SER A 133 16.85 3.70 6.65
CA SER A 133 17.76 2.54 6.69
C SER A 133 17.80 1.76 5.38
N GLY A 134 16.82 1.96 4.51
CA GLY A 134 16.72 1.29 3.22
C GLY A 134 16.06 2.16 2.17
N VAL A 135 16.54 2.07 0.94
CA VAL A 135 15.99 2.76 -0.23
C VAL A 135 15.84 1.74 -1.35
N TYR A 136 14.76 1.85 -2.11
CA TYR A 136 14.58 1.07 -3.33
C TYR A 136 15.55 1.55 -4.42
N TYR A 137 16.23 0.61 -5.05
CA TYR A 137 17.14 0.86 -6.16
C TYR A 137 16.70 0.02 -7.37
N SER A 138 16.45 0.68 -8.49
CA SER A 138 16.08 0.00 -9.74
C SER A 138 17.32 -0.48 -10.48
N ASN A 139 17.23 -1.62 -11.17
CA ASN A 139 18.21 -2.10 -12.15
C ASN A 139 19.64 -2.32 -11.61
N GLY A 140 19.78 -2.63 -10.31
CA GLY A 140 21.07 -2.92 -9.69
C GLY A 140 22.01 -1.71 -9.52
N ASN A 141 21.56 -0.50 -9.86
CA ASN A 141 22.30 0.73 -9.60
C ASN A 141 22.00 1.23 -8.20
N THR A 142 22.95 1.12 -7.28
CA THR A 142 22.83 1.58 -5.88
C THR A 142 23.32 3.02 -5.67
N SER A 143 23.76 3.73 -6.71
CA SER A 143 24.28 5.10 -6.58
C SER A 143 23.21 6.17 -6.50
N THR A 144 22.00 5.89 -6.99
CA THR A 144 20.87 6.83 -7.02
C THR A 144 19.57 6.07 -6.73
N PRO A 145 18.68 6.58 -5.86
CA PRO A 145 17.37 5.98 -5.64
C PRO A 145 16.65 5.64 -6.95
N GLY A 146 16.04 4.45 -7.00
CA GLY A 146 15.29 4.00 -8.16
C GLY A 146 13.93 4.70 -8.26
N ILE A 147 13.48 4.97 -9.49
CA ILE A 147 12.11 5.40 -9.74
C ILE A 147 11.23 4.16 -9.78
N MET A 148 10.20 4.12 -8.93
CA MET A 148 9.15 3.12 -9.02
C MET A 148 8.06 3.62 -9.97
N LEU A 149 7.89 2.94 -11.09
CA LEU A 149 6.82 3.21 -12.06
C LEU A 149 5.64 2.28 -11.78
N VAL A 150 4.51 2.83 -11.37
CA VAL A 150 3.23 2.13 -11.19
C VAL A 150 2.37 2.36 -12.43
N PRO A 151 2.18 1.36 -13.31
CA PRO A 151 1.34 1.49 -14.48
C PRO A 151 -0.16 1.46 -14.15
N GLU A 152 -0.96 1.95 -15.09
CA GLU A 152 -2.41 1.69 -15.09
C GLU A 152 -2.68 0.18 -15.17
N ASP A 153 -3.66 -0.27 -14.39
CA ASP A 153 -4.21 -1.62 -14.40
C ASP A 153 -3.15 -2.73 -14.25
N ARG A 154 -2.12 -2.49 -13.43
CA ARG A 154 -1.06 -3.48 -13.20
C ARG A 154 -0.37 -3.33 -11.84
N MET A 155 -0.17 -4.48 -11.20
CA MET A 155 0.66 -4.62 -10.02
C MET A 155 2.15 -4.71 -10.39
N VAL A 156 2.95 -3.80 -9.84
CA VAL A 156 4.41 -3.86 -9.88
C VAL A 156 4.89 -4.82 -8.81
N GLU A 157 5.73 -5.78 -9.19
CA GLU A 157 6.28 -6.75 -8.26
C GLU A 157 7.77 -6.49 -7.99
N ASN A 158 8.31 -7.20 -6.99
CA ASN A 158 9.74 -7.18 -6.67
C ASN A 158 10.28 -5.80 -6.26
N ILE A 159 9.45 -5.00 -5.59
CA ILE A 159 9.90 -3.79 -4.89
C ILE A 159 10.62 -4.20 -3.61
N ASN A 160 11.86 -4.66 -3.77
CA ASN A 160 12.65 -5.19 -2.68
C ASN A 160 13.58 -4.10 -2.12
N ILE A 161 13.57 -3.94 -0.80
CA ILE A 161 14.35 -2.93 -0.08
C ILE A 161 15.22 -3.62 0.95
N ASN A 162 16.54 -3.40 0.87
CA ASN A 162 17.47 -3.87 1.89
C ASN A 162 17.73 -2.77 2.91
N CYS A 163 17.59 -3.08 4.19
CA CYS A 163 17.87 -2.21 5.32
C CYS A 163 19.07 -2.76 6.07
N ASP A 164 20.22 -2.11 5.91
CA ASP A 164 21.44 -2.45 6.64
C ASP A 164 21.70 -1.35 7.67
N PHE A 165 21.46 -1.64 8.95
CA PHE A 165 21.65 -0.68 10.03
C PHE A 165 23.12 -0.30 10.23
N ASN A 166 24.08 -1.11 9.77
CA ASN A 166 25.50 -0.80 9.84
C ASN A 166 25.99 0.04 8.67
N ASN A 167 25.25 0.07 7.56
CA ASN A 167 25.58 0.82 6.37
C ASN A 167 24.33 1.45 5.75
N PRO A 168 23.67 2.38 6.48
CA PRO A 168 22.45 3.00 6.01
C PRO A 168 22.72 3.86 4.77
N PRO A 169 21.72 4.08 3.90
CA PRO A 169 21.86 4.93 2.74
C PRO A 169 22.10 6.40 3.14
N PRO A 170 22.60 7.23 2.20
CA PRO A 170 22.66 8.68 2.40
C PRO A 170 21.30 9.23 2.84
N GLN A 171 21.31 10.03 3.92
CA GLN A 171 20.08 10.59 4.47
C GLN A 171 19.58 11.75 3.61
N PRO A 172 18.25 11.88 3.38
CA PRO A 172 17.71 13.06 2.71
C PRO A 172 17.97 14.32 3.56
N PRO A 173 18.01 15.52 2.97
CA PRO A 173 18.31 16.74 3.74
C PRO A 173 17.29 17.04 4.85
N GLY A 174 17.74 17.75 5.89
CA GLY A 174 16.89 18.20 7.01
C GLY A 174 16.57 17.15 8.07
N GLY A 175 17.17 15.95 7.97
CA GLY A 175 17.18 14.97 9.07
C GLY A 175 18.18 15.34 10.16
N ASN A 176 18.00 14.72 11.33
CA ASN A 176 19.00 14.73 12.40
C ASN A 176 20.07 13.67 12.17
#